data_AF-A0A1V8Y6T8-F1
#
_entry.id   AF-A0A1V8Y6T8-F1
#
_cell.length_a   1.000
_cell.length_b   1.000
_cell.length_c   1.000
_cell.angle_alpha   90.00
_cell.angle_beta   90.00
_cell.angle_gamma   90.00
#
_symmetry.space_group_name_H-M   'P 1'
#
loop_
_entity.id
_entity.type
_entity.pdbx_description
1 polymer ?
#
loop_
_entity_poly.entity_id
_entity_poly.type
_entity_poly.pdbx_seq_one_letter_code
_entity_poly.pdbx_strand_id
1 'polypeptide(L)'
;MRKKNIVIFKIFFVLLIVLLSGCKSANQKKIENAELNQVTNGGTLQSRGTYKLKDGTLQIFKEIQLSKNINQDPAKLATSDSEKKQIKKLLANDFTKEDKEPEQNELFQTYNKKIKNSYAQIDEENKKTYLYGDEYKKEFNWVDNEGKRLIDSNKVEYSFTKE
;
A
#
# COMPACT_ATOMS: atom_id res chain seq x y z
N MET A 1 -17.97 58.50 50.03
CA MET A 1 -16.64 57.86 50.19
C MET A 1 -16.72 56.37 49.85
N ARG A 2 -15.90 55.96 48.88
CA ARG A 2 -15.29 54.65 48.55
C ARG A 2 -15.73 53.31 49.22
N LYS A 3 -15.90 52.31 48.32
CA LYS A 3 -15.39 50.89 48.32
C LYS A 3 -16.16 49.88 49.21
N LYS A 4 -16.46 48.62 48.83
CA LYS A 4 -15.90 47.56 47.95
C LYS A 4 -17.02 46.50 47.69
N ASN A 5 -17.30 46.05 46.46
CA ASN A 5 -16.85 44.82 45.76
C ASN A 5 -17.56 43.48 46.11
N ILE A 6 -17.62 42.61 45.08
CA ILE A 6 -17.86 41.14 45.00
C ILE A 6 -19.26 40.81 44.43
N VAL A 7 -19.44 40.74 43.09
CA VAL A 7 -19.20 39.59 42.17
C VAL A 7 -19.96 38.32 42.57
N ILE A 8 -20.93 37.87 41.74
CA ILE A 8 -21.24 36.46 41.37
C ILE A 8 -22.24 36.55 40.18
N PHE A 9 -21.78 36.45 38.94
CA PHE A 9 -21.65 35.22 38.14
C PHE A 9 -23.00 34.63 37.68
N LYS A 10 -23.54 35.10 36.54
CA LYS A 10 -24.43 34.31 35.65
C LYS A 10 -24.36 34.84 34.20
N ILE A 11 -23.18 34.73 33.58
CA ILE A 11 -23.05 34.65 32.12
C ILE A 11 -22.88 33.18 31.82
N PHE A 12 -23.93 32.48 31.37
CA PHE A 12 -23.79 31.23 30.62
C PHE A 12 -25.14 30.84 30.00
N PHE A 13 -25.65 31.71 29.14
CA PHE A 13 -26.73 31.33 28.24
C PHE A 13 -26.60 32.21 27.01
N VAL A 14 -25.89 31.72 26.00
CA VAL A 14 -26.07 32.11 24.60
C VAL A 14 -25.22 31.17 23.74
N LEU A 15 -25.94 30.51 22.84
CA LEU A 15 -25.49 29.89 21.60
C LEU A 15 -24.59 28.65 21.70
N LEU A 16 -25.30 27.55 21.96
CA LEU A 16 -25.10 26.24 21.34
C LEU A 16 -25.01 26.40 19.79
N ILE A 17 -23.86 26.82 19.27
CA ILE A 17 -23.57 26.71 17.84
C ILE A 17 -23.14 25.27 17.58
N VAL A 18 -24.06 24.57 16.94
CA VAL A 18 -23.91 23.32 16.23
C VAL A 18 -22.62 23.34 15.41
N LEU A 19 -21.55 22.77 15.96
CA LEU A 19 -20.51 22.14 15.17
C LEU A 19 -20.71 20.64 15.31
N LEU A 20 -21.82 20.15 14.76
CA LEU A 20 -21.78 18.87 14.05
C LEU A 20 -20.84 19.08 12.87
N SER A 21 -19.53 19.10 13.14
CA SER A 21 -18.54 18.61 12.20
C SER A 21 -18.88 17.13 12.03
N GLY A 22 -19.92 16.87 11.25
CA GLY A 22 -20.10 15.57 10.65
C GLY A 22 -18.78 15.33 9.95
N CYS A 23 -17.95 14.48 10.56
CA CYS A 23 -17.09 13.62 9.79
C CYS A 23 -18.04 13.02 8.76
N LYS A 24 -18.09 13.61 7.57
CA LYS A 24 -18.50 12.87 6.39
C LYS A 24 -17.51 11.73 6.41
N SER A 25 -17.90 10.60 6.97
CA SER A 25 -17.33 9.33 6.59
C SER A 25 -17.62 9.31 5.10
N ALA A 26 -16.66 9.78 4.31
CA ALA A 26 -16.69 9.64 2.87
C ALA A 26 -16.96 8.16 2.70
N ASN A 27 -18.14 7.86 2.16
CA ASN A 27 -18.56 6.49 1.90
C ASN A 27 -17.67 6.02 0.75
N GLN A 28 -16.40 5.73 1.08
CA GLN A 28 -15.38 5.42 0.10
C GLN A 28 -15.74 4.05 -0.42
N LYS A 29 -16.23 4.04 -1.65
CA LYS A 29 -16.73 2.85 -2.33
C LYS A 29 -15.64 1.77 -2.26
N LYS A 30 -15.96 0.66 -1.62
CA LYS A 30 -15.12 -0.54 -1.66
C LYS A 30 -15.22 -1.14 -3.05
N ILE A 31 -14.06 -1.43 -3.63
CA ILE A 31 -13.92 -2.10 -4.91
C ILE A 31 -13.45 -3.51 -4.59
N GLU A 32 -14.22 -4.52 -5.00
CA GLU A 32 -13.94 -5.93 -4.68
C GLU A 32 -13.25 -6.67 -5.82
N ASN A 33 -13.21 -6.06 -7.02
CA ASN A 33 -12.56 -6.60 -8.21
C ASN A 33 -11.66 -5.53 -8.82
N ALA A 34 -10.36 -5.79 -8.82
CA ALA A 34 -9.36 -4.90 -9.41
C ALA A 34 -8.05 -5.63 -9.68
N GLU A 35 -7.27 -5.10 -10.60
CA GLU A 35 -5.94 -5.63 -10.92
C GLU A 35 -4.93 -4.49 -11.03
N LEU A 36 -3.77 -4.68 -10.38
CA LEU A 36 -2.59 -3.84 -10.55
C LEU A 36 -1.50 -4.67 -11.20
N ASN A 37 -1.00 -4.22 -12.35
CA ASN A 37 0.07 -4.88 -13.10
C ASN A 37 1.28 -3.94 -13.23
N GLN A 38 2.48 -4.43 -12.89
CA GLN A 38 3.70 -3.63 -12.98
C GLN A 38 3.92 -3.11 -14.40
N VAL A 39 4.27 -1.82 -14.50
CA VAL A 39 4.68 -1.16 -15.74
C VAL A 39 6.17 -0.88 -15.77
N THR A 40 6.74 -0.45 -14.64
CA THR A 40 8.18 -0.25 -14.49
C THR A 40 8.63 -0.66 -13.09
N ASN A 41 9.85 -1.19 -12.99
CA ASN A 41 10.44 -1.63 -11.73
C ASN A 41 11.05 -0.48 -10.91
N GLY A 42 11.04 0.76 -11.40
CA GLY A 42 11.65 1.90 -10.71
C GLY A 42 13.15 1.74 -10.46
N GLY A 43 13.86 0.94 -11.26
CA GLY A 43 15.27 0.62 -11.07
C GLY A 43 15.57 -0.40 -9.97
N THR A 44 14.55 -1.12 -9.49
CA THR A 44 14.69 -2.16 -8.46
C THR A 44 14.97 -3.55 -9.05
N LEU A 45 15.27 -4.52 -8.19
CA LEU A 45 15.42 -5.93 -8.58
C LEU A 45 14.09 -6.62 -8.92
N GLN A 46 12.94 -5.95 -8.76
CA GLN A 46 11.63 -6.55 -9.06
C GLN A 46 11.42 -6.61 -10.58
N SER A 47 11.47 -7.79 -11.17
CA SER A 47 11.20 -7.99 -12.60
C SER A 47 9.69 -7.96 -12.89
N ARG A 48 8.87 -8.44 -11.95
CA ARG A 48 7.41 -8.48 -12.09
C ARG A 48 6.71 -8.29 -10.74
N GLY A 49 5.55 -7.64 -10.76
CA GLY A 49 4.71 -7.47 -9.60
C GLY A 49 3.25 -7.32 -10.00
N THR A 50 2.37 -8.05 -9.32
CA THR A 50 0.93 -7.96 -9.56
C THR A 50 0.14 -8.02 -8.26
N TYR A 51 -0.96 -7.29 -8.21
CA TYR A 51 -1.98 -7.38 -7.17
C TYR A 51 -3.31 -7.69 -7.85
N LYS A 52 -3.84 -8.89 -7.63
CA LYS A 52 -5.12 -9.31 -8.20
C LYS A 52 -6.14 -9.43 -7.08
N LEU A 53 -7.09 -8.52 -7.06
CA LEU A 53 -8.19 -8.49 -6.13
C LEU A 53 -9.42 -9.06 -6.82
N LYS A 54 -9.98 -10.14 -6.28
CA LYS A 54 -11.16 -10.79 -6.81
C LYS A 54 -12.01 -11.35 -5.69
N ASP A 55 -13.31 -11.01 -5.68
CA ASP A 55 -14.31 -11.54 -4.76
C ASP A 55 -13.84 -11.54 -3.29
N GLY A 56 -13.29 -10.41 -2.84
CA GLY A 56 -12.81 -10.25 -1.46
C GLY A 56 -11.48 -10.93 -1.15
N THR A 57 -10.76 -11.46 -2.15
CA THR A 57 -9.42 -12.06 -1.98
C THR A 57 -8.38 -11.30 -2.77
N LEU A 58 -7.31 -10.86 -2.11
CA LEU A 58 -6.16 -10.24 -2.75
C LEU A 58 -5.04 -11.27 -2.90
N GLN A 59 -4.61 -11.51 -4.14
CA GLN A 59 -3.39 -12.24 -4.46
C GLN A 59 -2.27 -11.25 -4.82
N ILE A 60 -1.14 -11.34 -4.13
CA ILE A 60 0.07 -10.58 -4.39
C ILE A 60 1.10 -11.54 -4.96
N PHE A 61 1.67 -11.18 -6.10
CA PHE A 61 2.81 -11.88 -6.70
C PHE A 61 3.94 -10.88 -6.92
N LYS A 62 5.16 -11.27 -6.56
CA LYS A 62 6.39 -10.55 -6.91
C LYS A 62 7.44 -11.53 -7.41
N GLU A 63 8.13 -11.14 -8.46
CA GLU A 63 9.31 -11.81 -8.97
C GLU A 63 10.50 -10.87 -8.83
N ILE A 64 11.56 -11.38 -8.24
CA ILE A 64 12.84 -10.71 -8.09
C ILE A 64 13.83 -11.38 -9.02
N GLN A 65 14.47 -10.59 -9.89
CA GLN A 65 15.58 -11.05 -10.71
C GLN A 65 16.90 -10.55 -10.11
N LEU A 66 17.79 -11.49 -9.76
CA LEU A 66 19.12 -11.13 -9.25
C LEU A 66 19.98 -10.48 -10.33
N SER A 67 20.86 -9.57 -9.91
CA SER A 67 21.80 -8.89 -10.82
C SER A 67 23.03 -9.77 -11.08
N LYS A 68 22.81 -10.96 -11.65
CA LYS A 68 23.85 -11.96 -11.91
C LYS A 68 23.98 -12.23 -13.41
N ASN A 69 25.15 -12.72 -13.80
CA ASN A 69 25.42 -13.11 -15.18
C ASN A 69 24.68 -14.42 -15.49
N ILE A 70 23.86 -14.42 -16.54
CA ILE A 70 23.07 -15.57 -17.00
C ILE A 70 23.93 -16.78 -17.41
N ASN A 71 25.22 -16.58 -17.67
CA ASN A 71 26.17 -17.62 -18.05
C ASN A 71 26.89 -18.26 -16.84
N GLN A 72 26.50 -17.93 -15.61
CA GLN A 72 27.04 -18.58 -14.41
C GLN A 72 26.33 -19.90 -14.13
N ASP A 73 27.08 -20.86 -13.59
CA ASP A 73 26.55 -22.12 -13.08
C ASP A 73 25.44 -21.83 -12.04
N PRO A 74 24.20 -22.33 -12.25
CA PRO A 74 23.10 -22.13 -11.32
C PRO A 74 23.43 -22.56 -9.88
N ALA A 75 24.25 -23.60 -9.70
CA ALA A 75 24.65 -24.08 -8.38
C ALA A 75 25.54 -23.09 -7.60
N LYS A 76 26.05 -22.05 -8.28
CA LYS A 76 26.89 -20.99 -7.68
C LYS A 76 26.14 -19.66 -7.55
N LEU A 77 24.84 -19.62 -7.86
CA LEU A 77 24.01 -18.43 -7.65
C LEU A 77 23.81 -18.20 -6.15
N ALA A 78 24.64 -17.33 -5.58
CA ALA A 78 24.46 -16.83 -4.23
C ALA A 78 23.90 -15.40 -4.26
N THR A 79 22.84 -15.16 -3.50
CA THR A 79 22.33 -13.81 -3.25
C THR A 79 23.33 -13.07 -2.35
N SER A 80 23.88 -11.95 -2.84
CA SER A 80 24.78 -11.11 -2.05
C SER A 80 24.03 -10.40 -0.91
N ASP A 81 24.75 -9.93 0.11
CA ASP A 81 24.10 -9.25 1.24
C ASP A 81 23.44 -7.92 0.84
N SER A 82 23.99 -7.24 -0.18
CA SER A 82 23.35 -6.07 -0.79
C SER A 82 22.01 -6.44 -1.42
N GLU A 83 21.97 -7.52 -2.22
CA GLU A 83 20.74 -8.02 -2.84
C GLU A 83 19.73 -8.45 -1.76
N LYS A 84 20.15 -9.21 -0.74
CA LYS A 84 19.28 -9.59 0.38
C LYS A 84 18.66 -8.38 1.07
N LYS A 85 19.44 -7.31 1.29
CA LYS A 85 18.95 -6.06 1.89
C LYS A 85 17.92 -5.37 1.00
N GLN A 86 18.17 -5.32 -0.31
CA GLN A 86 17.22 -4.74 -1.27
C GLN A 86 15.93 -5.55 -1.36
N ILE A 87 16.04 -6.88 -1.48
CA ILE A 87 14.90 -7.80 -1.52
C ILE A 87 14.05 -7.64 -0.26
N LYS A 88 14.69 -7.65 0.92
CA LYS A 88 13.99 -7.42 2.19
C LYS A 88 13.21 -6.11 2.20
N LYS A 89 13.76 -5.04 1.63
CA LYS A 89 13.07 -3.74 1.50
C LYS A 89 11.89 -3.81 0.53
N LEU A 90 12.05 -4.46 -0.63
CA LEU A 90 11.01 -4.62 -1.64
C LEU A 90 9.80 -5.42 -1.14
N LEU A 91 10.06 -6.41 -0.29
CA LEU A 91 9.03 -7.30 0.25
C LEU A 91 8.41 -6.80 1.55
N ALA A 92 9.02 -5.84 2.26
CA ALA A 92 8.63 -5.45 3.61
C ALA A 92 7.16 -5.01 3.76
N ASN A 93 6.60 -4.37 2.74
CA ASN A 93 5.23 -3.85 2.78
C ASN A 93 4.16 -4.91 2.45
N ASP A 94 4.57 -6.01 1.82
CA ASP A 94 3.63 -6.99 1.24
C ASP A 94 3.73 -8.37 1.91
N PHE A 95 4.89 -8.70 2.45
CA PHE A 95 5.21 -10.02 3.00
C PHE A 95 5.73 -9.86 4.43
N THR A 96 5.20 -10.67 5.36
CA THR A 96 5.70 -10.77 6.75
C THR A 96 7.02 -11.55 6.76
N LYS A 97 7.58 -11.92 7.92
CA LYS A 97 8.81 -12.74 7.92
C LYS A 97 8.48 -14.19 7.53
N GLU A 98 7.29 -14.63 7.85
CA GLU A 98 6.76 -15.97 7.62
C GLU A 98 6.46 -16.19 6.13
N ASP A 99 6.12 -15.13 5.39
CA ASP A 99 5.87 -15.18 3.94
C ASP A 99 7.15 -15.04 3.07
N LYS A 100 8.34 -14.89 3.67
CA LYS A 100 9.57 -14.42 2.98
C LYS A 100 10.49 -15.52 2.44
N GLU A 101 10.09 -16.78 2.47
CA GLU A 101 10.81 -17.83 1.76
C GLU A 101 10.43 -17.77 0.27
N PRO A 102 11.39 -17.61 -0.65
CA PRO A 102 11.08 -17.67 -2.07
C PRO A 102 10.62 -19.08 -2.44
N GLU A 103 9.67 -19.19 -3.37
CA GLU A 103 9.24 -20.50 -3.86
C GLU A 103 10.35 -21.20 -4.67
N GLN A 104 11.26 -20.40 -5.25
CA GLN A 104 12.39 -20.85 -6.06
C GLN A 104 13.66 -20.10 -5.66
N ASN A 105 14.73 -20.84 -5.39
CA ASN A 105 16.05 -20.29 -5.07
C ASN A 105 16.95 -20.27 -6.31
N GLU A 106 16.61 -19.42 -7.27
CA GLU A 106 17.29 -19.31 -8.56
C GLU A 106 17.59 -17.84 -8.92
N LEU A 107 17.98 -17.59 -10.18
CA LEU A 107 18.12 -16.25 -10.74
C LEU A 107 16.84 -15.42 -10.58
N PHE A 108 15.69 -16.10 -10.69
CA PHE A 108 14.37 -15.55 -10.43
C PHE A 108 13.84 -16.14 -9.13
N GLN A 109 13.43 -15.26 -8.22
CA GLN A 109 12.85 -15.62 -6.93
C GLN A 109 11.42 -15.12 -6.90
N THR A 110 10.47 -16.03 -6.74
CA THR A 110 9.04 -15.71 -6.71
C THR A 110 8.51 -15.71 -5.28
N TYR A 111 7.61 -14.76 -5.02
CA TYR A 111 6.92 -14.59 -3.76
C TYR A 111 5.44 -14.44 -4.02
N ASN A 112 4.63 -15.29 -3.40
CA ASN A 112 3.18 -15.28 -3.50
C ASN A 112 2.53 -15.17 -2.12
N LYS A 113 1.48 -14.36 -2.05
CA LYS A 113 0.64 -14.26 -0.85
C LYS A 113 -0.81 -14.11 -1.24
N LYS A 114 -1.70 -14.75 -0.49
CA LYS A 114 -3.15 -14.54 -0.59
C LYS A 114 -3.68 -13.98 0.73
N ILE A 115 -4.52 -12.96 0.64
CA ILE A 115 -5.11 -12.24 1.77
C ILE A 115 -6.62 -12.24 1.58
N LYS A 116 -7.37 -12.56 2.63
CA LYS A 116 -8.83 -12.59 2.61
C LYS A 116 -9.41 -11.24 3.06
N ASN A 117 -10.73 -11.11 2.98
CA ASN A 117 -11.50 -9.91 3.36
C ASN A 117 -10.93 -8.62 2.76
N SER A 118 -10.44 -8.72 1.53
CA SER A 118 -9.68 -7.69 0.86
C SER A 118 -10.55 -6.82 -0.02
N TYR A 119 -10.20 -5.54 -0.13
CA TYR A 119 -10.86 -4.59 -1.01
C TYR A 119 -9.90 -3.45 -1.38
N ALA A 120 -10.16 -2.79 -2.50
CA ALA A 120 -9.50 -1.55 -2.86
C ALA A 120 -10.36 -0.34 -2.47
N GLN A 121 -9.70 0.76 -2.14
CA GLN A 121 -10.33 2.01 -1.76
C GLN A 121 -9.62 3.16 -2.46
N ILE A 122 -10.40 4.04 -3.08
CA ILE A 122 -9.87 5.20 -3.79
C ILE A 122 -10.12 6.45 -2.95
N ASP A 123 -9.07 7.25 -2.79
CA ASP A 123 -9.09 8.58 -2.21
C ASP A 123 -8.70 9.58 -3.30
N GLU A 124 -9.71 10.06 -4.04
CA GLU A 124 -9.52 10.96 -5.18
C GLU A 124 -8.99 12.34 -4.77
N GLU A 125 -9.34 12.80 -3.57
CA GLU A 125 -8.92 14.09 -3.02
C GLU A 125 -7.41 14.10 -2.79
N ASN A 126 -6.88 13.04 -2.16
CA ASN A 126 -5.46 12.92 -1.89
C ASN A 126 -4.69 12.21 -3.03
N LYS A 127 -5.36 11.83 -4.12
CA LYS A 127 -4.77 11.11 -5.26
C LYS A 127 -4.06 9.83 -4.82
N LYS A 128 -4.75 9.02 -4.02
CA LYS A 128 -4.25 7.75 -3.47
C LYS A 128 -5.20 6.60 -3.72
N THR A 129 -4.62 5.41 -3.88
CA THR A 129 -5.34 4.14 -3.88
C THR A 129 -4.79 3.27 -2.77
N TYR A 130 -5.67 2.61 -2.03
CA TYR A 130 -5.31 1.69 -0.97
C TYR A 130 -5.81 0.29 -1.31
N LEU A 131 -5.01 -0.72 -0.97
CA LEU A 131 -5.45 -2.10 -0.85
C LEU A 131 -5.53 -2.45 0.63
N TYR A 132 -6.66 -3.01 1.04
CA TYR A 132 -6.91 -3.50 2.39
C TYR A 132 -7.15 -5.01 2.35
N GLY A 133 -6.90 -5.68 3.48
CA GLY A 133 -7.22 -7.07 3.75
C GLY A 133 -6.95 -7.40 5.22
N ASP A 134 -7.11 -8.68 5.60
CA ASP A 134 -6.81 -9.14 6.95
C ASP A 134 -5.37 -8.75 7.36
N GLU A 135 -5.25 -7.87 8.36
CA GLU A 135 -3.99 -7.32 8.87
C GLU A 135 -3.08 -6.70 7.80
N TYR A 136 -3.64 -6.31 6.65
CA TYR A 136 -2.92 -5.79 5.51
C TYR A 136 -3.43 -4.43 5.07
N LYS A 137 -2.49 -3.52 4.83
CA LYS A 137 -2.74 -2.23 4.20
C LYS A 137 -1.58 -1.87 3.29
N LYS A 138 -1.89 -1.54 2.04
CA LYS A 138 -0.92 -1.00 1.08
C LYS A 138 -1.45 0.29 0.48
N GLU A 139 -0.58 1.29 0.43
CA GLU A 139 -0.85 2.59 -0.18
C GLU A 139 -0.09 2.73 -1.50
N PHE A 140 -0.76 3.34 -2.47
CA PHE A 140 -0.20 3.80 -3.72
C PHE A 140 -0.56 5.27 -3.96
N ASN A 141 0.37 6.04 -4.50
CA ASN A 141 0.09 7.39 -5.00
C ASN A 141 -0.25 7.33 -6.48
N TRP A 142 -1.09 8.23 -6.96
CA TRP A 142 -1.40 8.32 -8.38
C TRP A 142 -0.26 9.02 -9.12
N VAL A 143 0.06 8.51 -10.31
CA VAL A 143 1.01 9.12 -11.25
C VAL A 143 0.27 9.99 -12.27
N ASP A 144 -0.99 9.65 -12.55
CA ASP A 144 -1.87 10.40 -13.44
C ASP A 144 -3.07 10.99 -12.67
N ASN A 145 -3.85 11.84 -13.35
CA ASN A 145 -5.01 12.49 -12.73
C ASN A 145 -6.21 11.56 -12.55
N GLU A 146 -6.22 10.41 -13.24
CA GLU A 146 -7.34 9.48 -13.37
C GLU A 146 -7.22 8.25 -12.45
N GLY A 147 -6.06 8.06 -11.83
CA GLY A 147 -5.75 6.93 -10.97
C GLY A 147 -5.51 5.63 -11.73
N LYS A 148 -5.24 5.69 -13.04
CA LYS A 148 -4.94 4.51 -13.87
C LYS A 148 -3.49 4.07 -13.73
N ARG A 149 -2.62 4.95 -13.24
CA ARG A 149 -1.21 4.68 -12.97
C ARG A 149 -0.91 4.97 -11.51
N LEU A 150 -0.38 3.97 -10.82
CA LEU A 150 -0.15 3.97 -9.38
C LEU A 150 1.33 3.69 -9.09
N ILE A 151 1.91 4.38 -8.13
CA ILE A 151 3.31 4.19 -7.71
C ILE A 151 3.40 3.87 -6.23
N ASP A 152 4.22 2.87 -5.88
CA ASP A 152 4.46 2.49 -4.50
C ASP A 152 5.66 3.23 -3.87
N SER A 153 5.91 2.98 -2.59
CA SER A 153 7.03 3.59 -1.85
C SER A 153 8.42 3.19 -2.37
N ASN A 154 8.52 2.10 -3.13
CA ASN A 154 9.75 1.63 -3.78
C ASN A 154 9.91 2.20 -5.19
N LYS A 155 9.02 3.11 -5.62
CA LYS A 155 9.00 3.71 -6.95
C LYS A 155 8.67 2.72 -8.07
N VAL A 156 8.12 1.57 -7.73
CA VAL A 156 7.57 0.63 -8.71
C VAL A 156 6.21 1.16 -9.13
N GLU A 157 6.00 1.23 -10.44
CA GLU A 157 4.76 1.72 -11.02
C GLU A 157 3.90 0.58 -11.55
N TYR A 158 2.59 0.73 -11.41
CA TYR A 158 1.58 -0.25 -11.80
C TYR A 158 0.46 0.43 -12.59
N SER A 159 -0.08 -0.25 -13.60
CA SER A 159 -1.38 0.08 -14.18
C SER A 159 -2.48 -0.41 -13.24
N PHE A 160 -3.56 0.34 -13.08
CA PHE A 160 -4.71 -0.03 -12.25
C PHE A 160 -5.97 -0.14 -13.08
N THR A 161 -6.59 -1.32 -13.03
CA THR A 161 -7.87 -1.61 -13.68
C THR A 161 -8.86 -2.08 -12.61
N LYS A 162 -10.10 -1.59 -12.69
CA LYS A 162 -11.21 -1.99 -11.81
C LYS A 162 -12.32 -2.59 -12.65
N GLU A 163 -12.95 -3.64 -12.14
CA GLU A 163 -14.09 -4.32 -12.77
C GLU A 163 -15.40 -3.96 -12.06
#